data_AF-A0AAF0USJ5-F1
#
_entry.id   AF-A0AAF0USJ5-F1
#
_cell.length_a   1.000
_cell.length_b   1.000
_cell.length_c   1.000
_cell.angle_alpha   90.00
_cell.angle_beta   90.00
_cell.angle_gamma   90.00
#
_symmetry.space_group_name_H-M   'P 1'
#
loop_
_entity.id
_entity.type
_entity.pdbx_description
1 polymer ?
#
loop_
_entity_poly.entity_id
_entity_poly.type
_entity_poly.pdbx_seq_one_letter_code
_entity_poly.pdbx_strand_id
1 'polypeptide(L)'
;MYTQVVDEENSEEMKWVQTKIDLDQHIIIPEVDENEVESAEKFVENYIYKLSKTSLDRSKSLWEIHILNIKTCDAESVAIFRIHHSLGDGTSLISLLLACTR
;
A
#
# COMPACT_ATOMS: atom_id res chain seq x y z
N MET A 1 -6.48 -14.13 -2.71
CA MET A 1 -6.86 -13.22 -1.61
C MET A 1 -8.39 -13.25 -1.51
N TYR A 2 -8.95 -13.04 -0.32
CA TYR A 2 -10.41 -12.97 -0.14
C TYR A 2 -10.81 -11.52 0.16
N THR A 3 -11.94 -11.09 -0.37
CA THR A 3 -12.57 -9.80 -0.03
C THR A 3 -13.94 -10.09 0.57
N GLN A 4 -14.31 -9.29 1.57
CA GLN A 4 -15.63 -9.34 2.15
C GLN A 4 -16.59 -8.54 1.25
N VAL A 5 -17.64 -9.19 0.77
CA VAL A 5 -18.71 -8.58 -0.03
C VAL A 5 -20.05 -8.82 0.65
N VAL A 6 -21.01 -7.94 0.41
CA VAL A 6 -22.40 -8.15 0.84
C VAL A 6 -22.95 -9.40 0.15
N ASP A 7 -23.66 -10.24 0.88
CA ASP A 7 -24.33 -11.37 0.25
C ASP A 7 -25.54 -10.89 -0.55
N GLU A 8 -25.54 -11.15 -1.86
CA GLU A 8 -26.62 -10.79 -2.77
C GLU A 8 -27.94 -11.51 -2.42
N GLU A 9 -27.86 -12.71 -1.84
CA GLU A 9 -29.04 -13.48 -1.42
C GLU A 9 -29.55 -13.06 -0.03
N ASN A 10 -28.69 -12.51 0.81
CA ASN A 10 -29.00 -12.15 2.19
C ASN A 10 -28.26 -10.86 2.57
N SER A 11 -28.84 -9.71 2.23
CA SER A 11 -28.17 -8.39 2.29
C SER A 11 -27.71 -7.94 3.68
N GLU A 12 -28.06 -8.68 4.74
CA GLU A 12 -27.60 -8.45 6.11
C GLU A 12 -26.29 -9.22 6.44
N GLU A 13 -25.89 -10.16 5.59
CA GLU A 13 -24.71 -11.00 5.78
C GLU A 13 -23.56 -10.60 4.86
N MET A 14 -22.35 -10.85 5.34
CA MET A 14 -21.10 -10.59 4.62
C MET A 14 -20.42 -11.91 4.29
N LYS A 15 -20.06 -12.14 3.04
CA LYS A 15 -19.37 -13.35 2.59
C LYS A 15 -17.94 -13.07 2.13
N TRP A 16 -17.04 -14.01 2.42
CA TRP A 16 -15.68 -14.01 1.89
C TRP A 16 -15.69 -14.62 0.49
N VAL A 17 -15.41 -13.80 -0.53
CA VAL A 17 -15.28 -14.28 -1.90
C VAL A 17 -13.81 -14.30 -2.30
N GLN A 18 -13.40 -15.39 -2.93
CA GLN A 18 -12.08 -15.46 -3.54
C GLN A 18 -12.00 -14.39 -4.62
N THR A 19 -11.12 -13.43 -4.42
CA THR A 19 -10.93 -12.30 -5.33
C THR A 19 -9.61 -12.48 -6.05
N LYS A 20 -9.66 -12.38 -7.37
CA LYS A 20 -8.46 -12.27 -8.18
C LYS A 20 -7.95 -10.84 -8.04
N ILE A 21 -6.73 -10.69 -7.54
CA ILE A 21 -6.07 -9.40 -7.41
C ILE A 21 -5.09 -9.25 -8.56
N ASP A 22 -5.15 -8.10 -9.21
CA ASP A 22 -4.15 -7.66 -10.16
C ASP A 22 -3.03 -6.94 -9.40
N LEU A 23 -1.89 -7.61 -9.23
CA LEU A 23 -0.78 -7.08 -8.45
C LEU A 23 -0.16 -5.84 -9.10
N ASP A 24 -0.26 -5.70 -10.42
CA ASP A 24 0.30 -4.55 -11.15
C ASP A 24 -0.44 -3.25 -10.79
N GLN A 25 -1.68 -3.36 -10.29
CA GLN A 25 -2.46 -2.22 -9.80
C GLN A 25 -2.18 -1.87 -8.34
N HIS A 26 -1.43 -2.71 -7.62
CA HIS A 26 -1.16 -2.54 -6.19
C HIS A 26 0.32 -2.36 -5.87
N ILE A 27 1.23 -2.89 -6.69
CA ILE A 27 2.68 -2.72 -6.54
C ILE A 27 3.13 -1.66 -7.53
N ILE A 28 3.49 -0.49 -7.01
CA ILE A 28 3.83 0.69 -7.79
C ILE A 28 5.32 0.95 -7.64
N ILE A 29 6.06 0.82 -8.73
CA ILE A 29 7.50 1.10 -8.78
C ILE A 29 7.68 2.35 -9.65
N PRO A 30 7.67 3.56 -9.07
CA PRO A 30 7.88 4.78 -9.84
C PRO A 30 9.31 4.81 -10.38
N GLU A 31 9.47 5.27 -11.62
CA GLU A 31 10.78 5.64 -12.14
C GLU A 31 11.29 6.87 -11.37
N VAL A 32 12.54 6.77 -10.91
CA VAL A 32 13.23 7.84 -10.20
C VAL A 32 14.46 8.20 -11.00
N ASP A 33 14.53 9.43 -11.50
CA ASP A 33 15.77 9.95 -12.08
C ASP A 33 16.64 10.51 -10.96
N GLU A 34 17.65 9.74 -10.55
CA GLU A 34 18.58 10.14 -9.50
C GLU A 34 19.30 11.46 -9.81
N ASN A 35 19.44 11.84 -11.09
CA ASN A 35 20.09 13.10 -11.48
C ASN A 35 19.21 14.33 -11.22
N GLU A 36 17.89 14.14 -11.16
CA GLU A 36 16.92 15.21 -10.86
C GLU A 36 16.62 15.32 -9.35
N VAL A 37 17.09 14.37 -8.55
CA VAL A 37 16.84 14.33 -7.11
C VAL A 37 17.97 15.04 -6.35
N GLU A 38 17.64 16.21 -5.78
CA GLU A 38 18.57 16.98 -4.95
C GLU A 38 18.91 16.28 -3.60
N SER A 39 17.94 15.55 -3.03
CA SER A 39 18.11 14.75 -1.81
C SER A 39 17.15 13.57 -1.82
N ALA A 40 17.69 12.38 -1.58
CA ALA A 40 16.92 11.14 -1.55
C ALA A 40 15.89 11.14 -0.41
N GLU A 41 16.28 11.62 0.77
CA GLU A 41 15.42 11.73 1.95
C GLU A 41 14.23 12.65 1.66
N LYS A 42 14.53 13.85 1.12
CA LYS A 42 13.49 14.82 0.77
C LYS A 42 12.58 14.32 -0.36
N PHE A 43 13.10 13.54 -1.29
CA PHE A 43 12.30 12.89 -2.32
C PHE A 43 11.28 11.92 -1.70
N VAL A 44 11.73 11.04 -0.80
CA VAL A 44 10.87 10.09 -0.08
C VAL A 44 9.79 10.82 0.74
N GLU A 45 10.17 11.84 1.50
CA GLU A 45 9.23 12.65 2.29
C GLU A 45 8.16 13.31 1.41
N ASN A 46 8.57 13.94 0.30
CA ASN A 46 7.65 14.57 -0.64
C ASN A 46 6.73 13.55 -1.32
N TYR A 47 7.22 12.35 -1.60
CA TYR A 47 6.42 11.27 -2.17
C TYR A 47 5.33 10.83 -1.18
N ILE A 48 5.70 10.56 0.08
CA ILE A 48 4.76 10.21 1.16
C ILE A 48 3.74 11.34 1.37
N TYR A 49 4.18 12.60 1.35
CA TYR A 49 3.30 13.76 1.45
C TYR A 49 2.26 13.84 0.33
N LYS A 50 2.63 13.52 -0.91
CA LYS A 50 1.68 13.45 -2.03
C LYS A 50 0.69 12.30 -1.84
N LEU A 51 1.16 11.13 -1.39
CA LEU A 51 0.29 9.98 -1.12
C LEU A 51 -0.72 10.26 0.00
N SER A 52 -0.31 10.94 1.07
CA SER A 52 -1.20 11.25 2.21
C SER A 52 -2.31 12.24 1.86
N LYS A 53 -2.15 13.01 0.78
CA LYS A 53 -3.13 13.97 0.27
C LYS A 53 -4.12 13.40 -0.73
N THR A 54 -3.91 12.18 -1.19
CA THR A 54 -4.79 11.53 -2.16
C THR A 54 -5.60 10.42 -1.48
N SER A 55 -6.71 10.03 -2.09
CA SER A 55 -7.48 8.85 -1.69
C SER A 55 -7.09 7.64 -2.53
N LEU A 56 -7.18 6.45 -1.95
CA LEU A 56 -7.12 5.19 -2.70
C LEU A 56 -8.34 5.05 -3.61
N ASP A 57 -8.13 4.45 -4.79
CA ASP A 57 -9.24 4.09 -5.68
C ASP A 57 -10.09 2.99 -5.05
N ARG A 58 -11.39 3.26 -4.93
CA ARG A 58 -12.37 2.37 -4.32
C ARG A 58 -12.87 1.28 -5.28
N SER A 59 -12.48 1.32 -6.55
CA SER A 59 -12.78 0.28 -7.54
C SER A 59 -11.94 -0.99 -7.35
N LYS A 60 -10.83 -0.90 -6.61
CA LYS A 60 -9.89 -1.98 -6.30
C LYS A 60 -9.73 -2.18 -4.80
N SER A 61 -8.96 -3.20 -4.39
CA SER A 61 -8.69 -3.40 -2.96
C SER A 61 -7.93 -2.20 -2.36
N LEU A 62 -8.30 -1.80 -1.13
CA LEU A 62 -7.89 -0.52 -0.55
C LEU A 62 -6.48 -0.53 0.08
N TRP A 63 -5.49 -1.01 -0.67
CA TRP A 63 -4.09 -1.00 -0.29
C TRP A 63 -3.19 -0.82 -1.51
N GLU A 64 -2.02 -0.23 -1.32
CA GLU A 64 -0.95 -0.08 -2.32
C GLU A 64 0.40 -0.26 -1.62
N ILE A 65 1.38 -0.80 -2.35
CA ILE A 65 2.78 -0.85 -1.96
C ILE A 65 3.57 -0.06 -2.99
N HIS A 66 4.27 0.97 -2.55
CA HIS A 66 5.15 1.75 -3.41
C HIS A 66 6.59 1.40 -3.11
N ILE A 67 7.38 1.02 -4.11
CA ILE A 67 8.79 0.68 -3.97
C ILE A 67 9.62 1.77 -4.64
N LEU A 68 10.25 2.61 -3.83
CA LEU A 68 11.14 3.65 -4.31
C LEU A 68 12.55 3.09 -4.37
N ASN A 69 13.01 2.76 -5.58
CA ASN A 69 14.38 2.33 -5.84
C ASN A 69 15.32 3.54 -5.87
N ILE A 70 15.45 4.19 -4.71
CA ILE A 70 16.36 5.29 -4.46
C ILE A 70 17.16 4.98 -3.19
N LYS A 71 18.47 5.18 -3.28
CA LYS A 71 19.36 4.97 -2.15
C LYS A 71 19.32 6.17 -1.21
N THR A 72 18.96 5.92 0.06
CA THR A 72 19.05 6.90 1.15
C THR A 72 20.30 6.62 2.00
N CYS A 73 20.55 7.45 3.01
CA CYS A 73 21.63 7.19 3.97
C CYS A 73 21.52 5.83 4.69
N ASP A 74 20.29 5.34 4.90
CA ASP A 74 20.01 4.17 5.75
C ASP A 74 19.54 2.92 4.96
N ALA A 75 19.21 3.06 3.67
CA ALA A 75 18.62 1.97 2.88
C ALA A 75 18.96 2.06 1.38
N GLU A 76 19.05 0.90 0.71
CA GLU A 76 19.21 0.82 -0.75
C GLU A 76 17.89 1.07 -1.52
N SER A 77 16.74 0.92 -0.85
CA SER A 77 15.41 1.15 -1.40
C SER A 77 14.40 1.34 -0.27
N VAL A 78 13.29 2.03 -0.54
CA VAL A 78 12.25 2.33 0.45
C VAL A 78 10.91 1.76 0.00
N ALA A 79 10.31 0.91 0.84
CA ALA A 79 8.96 0.39 0.64
C ALA A 79 7.95 1.18 1.50
N ILE A 80 6.91 1.70 0.86
CA ILE A 80 5.83 2.46 1.50
C ILE A 80 4.54 1.65 1.39
N PHE A 81 4.00 1.23 2.54
CA PHE A 81 2.72 0.56 2.62
C PHE A 81 1.61 1.59 2.85
N ARG A 82 0.70 1.72 1.90
CA ARG A 82 -0.45 2.62 1.97
C ARG A 82 -1.71 1.79 2.07
N ILE A 83 -2.31 1.75 3.26
CA ILE A 83 -3.43 0.87 3.57
C ILE A 83 -4.58 1.71 4.14
N HIS A 84 -5.79 1.51 3.64
CA HIS A 84 -6.97 2.20 4.18
C HIS A 84 -7.32 1.68 5.58
N HIS A 85 -7.70 2.59 6.48
CA HIS A 85 -7.92 2.28 7.91
C HIS A 85 -9.01 1.22 8.17
N SER A 86 -9.92 1.00 7.21
CA SER A 86 -10.93 -0.07 7.30
C SER A 86 -10.33 -1.48 7.26
N LEU A 87 -9.10 -1.65 6.79
CA LEU A 87 -8.41 -2.94 6.74
C LEU A 87 -7.71 -3.28 8.06
N GLY A 88 -7.47 -2.29 8.91
CA GLY A 88 -6.82 -2.49 10.20
C GLY A 88 -6.36 -1.18 10.83
N ASP A 89 -6.23 -1.19 12.16
CA ASP A 89 -5.53 -0.15 12.90
C ASP A 89 -4.00 -0.31 12.80
N GLY A 90 -3.26 0.72 13.20
CA GLY A 90 -1.79 0.73 13.11
C GLY A 90 -1.12 -0.40 13.89
N THR A 91 -1.66 -0.81 15.04
CA THR A 91 -1.08 -1.88 15.87
C THR A 91 -1.25 -3.23 15.19
N SER A 92 -2.45 -3.48 14.67
CA SER A 92 -2.76 -4.71 13.92
C SER A 92 -1.89 -4.85 12.67
N LEU A 93 -1.67 -3.75 11.93
CA LEU A 93 -0.84 -3.74 10.73
C LEU A 93 0.65 -3.99 11.03
N ILE A 94 1.22 -3.35 12.05
CA ILE A 94 2.61 -3.59 12.46
C ILE A 94 2.80 -5.01 13.00
N SER A 95 1.81 -5.52 13.75
CA SER A 95 1.84 -6.90 14.25
C SER A 95 1.85 -7.92 13.10
N LEU A 96 1.04 -7.68 12.06
CA LEU A 96 1.03 -8.50 10.85
C LEU A 96 2.39 -8.48 10.15
N LEU A 97 2.98 -7.29 9.96
CA LEU A 97 4.29 -7.14 9.34
C LEU A 97 5.35 -7.98 10.08
N LEU A 98 5.42 -7.84 11.40
CA LEU A 98 6.37 -8.60 12.24
C LEU A 98 6.14 -10.11 12.19
N ALA A 99 4.88 -10.54 12.10
CA ALA A 99 4.55 -11.96 11.95
C ALA A 99 5.00 -12.53 10.60
N CYS A 100 4.99 -11.72 9.54
CA CYS A 100 5.42 -12.10 8.19
C CYS A 100 6.95 -12.11 8.01
N THR A 101 7.71 -11.41 8.86
CA THR A 101 9.17 -11.30 8.78
C THR A 101 9.91 -12.08 9.87
N ARG A 102 9.24 -13.03 10.51
CA ARG A 102 9.78 -13.83 11.62
C ARG A 102 10.63 -15.02 11.17
#